data_AF-A0A8J3JNC4-F1
#
_entry.id   AF-A0A8J3JNC4-F1
#
_cell.length_a   1.000
_cell.length_b   1.000
_cell.length_c   1.000
_cell.angle_alpha   90.00
_cell.angle_beta   90.00
_cell.angle_gamma   90.00
#
_symmetry.space_group_name_H-M   'P 1'
#
loop_
_entity.id
_entity.type
_entity.pdbx_description
1 polymer ?
#
loop_
_entity_poly.entity_id
_entity_poly.type
_entity_poly.pdbx_seq_one_letter_code
_entity_poly.pdbx_strand_id
1 'polypeptide(L)'
;MTLFETIVYHNNETLFIPYKDGQRLTAAMSHWRDLPAATQPETLAEWAFHIYNADLEQLERERSGPDGELAFLNAYVYRLLGLRSLSVGDVLAVTADTGRTRWLACETLGWRRMTPPPNTSGRPLPAQQVCARLRVGGTGR
;
A
#
# COMPACT_ATOMS: atom_id res chain seq x y z
N MET A 1 1.04 -21.03 -1.51
CA MET A 1 1.33 -19.67 -1.99
C MET A 1 0.05 -19.12 -2.56
N THR A 2 -0.25 -17.86 -2.27
CA THR A 2 -1.46 -17.15 -2.63
C THR A 2 -1.07 -15.72 -2.96
N LEU A 3 -1.60 -15.23 -4.07
CA LEU A 3 -1.34 -13.87 -4.49
C LEU A 3 -2.30 -12.91 -3.76
N PHE A 4 -1.72 -11.89 -3.14
CA PHE A 4 -2.45 -10.82 -2.46
C PHE A 4 -2.26 -9.50 -3.20
N GLU A 5 -3.37 -8.82 -3.50
CA GLU A 5 -3.37 -7.41 -3.89
C GLU A 5 -3.60 -6.55 -2.65
N THR A 6 -2.75 -5.53 -2.47
CA THR A 6 -2.98 -4.47 -1.49
C THR A 6 -3.19 -3.17 -2.23
N ILE A 7 -4.28 -2.48 -1.93
CA ILE A 7 -4.58 -1.14 -2.42
C ILE A 7 -4.56 -0.17 -1.24
N VAL A 8 -3.81 0.92 -1.38
CA VAL A 8 -3.75 2.02 -0.41
C VAL A 8 -4.75 3.09 -0.79
N TYR A 9 -5.57 3.51 0.16
CA TYR A 9 -6.50 4.62 0.03
C TYR A 9 -6.15 5.73 1.02
N HIS A 10 -6.02 6.94 0.50
CA HIS A 10 -5.80 8.13 1.32
C HIS A 10 -7.09 8.83 1.69
N ASN A 11 -7.19 9.21 2.96
CA ASN A 11 -8.23 10.10 3.44
C ASN A 11 -7.85 11.54 3.12
N ASN A 12 -8.61 12.15 2.22
CA ASN A 12 -8.35 13.52 1.78
C ASN A 12 -9.14 14.57 2.59
N GLU A 13 -10.01 14.14 3.49
CA GLU A 13 -10.85 15.04 4.28
C GLU A 13 -10.23 15.36 5.65
N THR A 14 -9.59 14.38 6.26
CA THR A 14 -8.97 14.55 7.58
C THR A 14 -7.61 13.86 7.63
N LEU A 15 -6.61 14.58 8.15
CA LEU A 15 -5.26 14.06 8.34
C LEU A 15 -5.08 13.65 9.81
N PHE A 16 -4.48 12.48 10.03
CA PHE A 16 -4.07 11.99 11.36
C PHE A 16 -5.22 11.78 12.36
N ILE A 17 -6.43 11.54 11.86
CA ILE A 17 -7.62 11.23 12.67
C ILE A 17 -8.18 9.89 12.18
N PRO A 18 -8.65 9.01 13.09
CA PRO A 18 -9.32 7.77 12.72
C PRO A 18 -10.35 7.95 11.60
N TYR A 19 -10.33 7.05 10.63
CA TYR A 19 -11.29 7.04 9.55
C TYR A 19 -12.71 6.90 10.08
N LYS A 20 -13.62 7.73 9.58
CA LYS A 20 -15.06 7.65 9.85
C LYS A 20 -15.81 7.30 8.59
N ASP A 21 -16.79 6.42 8.73
CA ASP A 21 -17.65 6.01 7.63
C ASP A 21 -18.30 7.23 6.95
N GLY A 22 -18.25 7.24 5.62
CA GLY A 22 -18.74 8.34 4.80
C GLY A 22 -17.66 9.33 4.36
N GLN A 23 -16.49 9.35 4.99
CA GLN A 23 -15.36 10.16 4.52
C GLN A 23 -14.85 9.64 3.18
N ARG A 24 -14.44 10.57 2.31
CA ARG A 24 -13.93 10.27 0.96
C ARG A 24 -12.50 9.75 0.99
N LEU A 25 -12.33 8.63 0.32
CA LEU A 25 -11.06 7.95 0.14
C LEU A 25 -10.64 7.98 -1.33
N THR A 26 -9.36 8.24 -1.60
CA THR A 26 -8.81 8.16 -2.95
C THR A 26 -7.79 7.05 -3.03
N ALA A 27 -8.00 6.12 -3.97
CA ALA A 27 -7.06 5.06 -4.26
C ALA A 27 -5.74 5.67 -4.77
N ALA A 28 -4.65 5.39 -4.09
CA ALA A 28 -3.35 5.98 -4.34
C ALA A 28 -2.47 5.05 -5.18
N MET A 29 -2.22 3.85 -4.66
CA MET A 29 -1.40 2.84 -5.32
C MET A 29 -1.90 1.43 -5.00
N SER A 30 -1.49 0.47 -5.82
CA SER A 30 -1.62 -0.94 -5.48
C SER A 30 -0.33 -1.71 -5.72
N HIS A 31 -0.19 -2.83 -5.04
CA HIS A 31 0.89 -3.78 -5.28
C HIS A 31 0.44 -5.20 -5.01
N TRP A 32 1.10 -6.14 -5.67
CA TRP A 32 0.89 -7.56 -5.51
C TRP A 32 2.04 -8.19 -4.71
N ARG A 33 1.72 -9.18 -3.86
CA ARG A 33 2.68 -10.01 -3.13
C ARG A 33 2.24 -11.47 -3.14
N ASP A 34 3.18 -12.38 -3.39
CA ASP A 34 2.94 -13.82 -3.20
C ASP A 34 3.39 -14.22 -1.79
N LEU A 35 2.46 -14.75 -1.00
CA LEU A 35 2.67 -15.07 0.41
C LEU A 35 1.99 -16.39 0.76
N PRO A 36 2.31 -17.01 1.92
CA PRO A 36 1.57 -18.16 2.41
C PRO A 36 0.07 -17.87 2.50
N ALA A 37 -0.79 -18.82 2.15
CA ALA A 37 -2.25 -18.66 2.16
C ALA A 37 -2.81 -18.34 3.55
N ALA A 38 -2.09 -18.72 4.62
CA ALA A 38 -2.44 -18.42 6.00
C ALA A 38 -2.13 -16.98 6.43
N THR A 39 -1.47 -16.18 5.58
CA THR A 39 -1.09 -14.80 5.91
C THR A 39 -2.33 -13.96 6.18
N GLN A 40 -2.34 -13.29 7.33
CA GLN A 40 -3.44 -12.42 7.71
C GLN A 40 -3.34 -11.07 6.97
N PRO A 41 -4.47 -10.49 6.53
CA PRO A 41 -4.50 -9.17 5.90
C PRO A 41 -3.80 -8.07 6.72
N GLU A 42 -3.91 -8.13 8.04
CA GLU A 42 -3.27 -7.20 8.98
C GLU A 42 -1.74 -7.26 8.89
N THR A 43 -1.16 -8.43 8.61
CA THR A 43 0.28 -8.56 8.40
C THR A 43 0.74 -7.83 7.14
N LEU A 44 -0.07 -7.85 6.06
CA LEU A 44 0.24 -7.06 4.87
C LEU A 44 0.06 -5.57 5.12
N ALA A 45 -0.96 -5.19 5.89
CA ALA A 45 -1.20 -3.79 6.22
C ALA A 45 -0.05 -3.23 7.08
N GLU A 46 0.40 -3.97 8.08
CA GLU A 46 1.55 -3.60 8.91
C GLU A 46 2.83 -3.47 8.08
N TRP A 47 3.09 -4.44 7.20
CA TRP A 47 4.22 -4.35 6.27
C TRP A 47 4.14 -3.11 5.38
N ALA A 48 2.96 -2.80 4.82
CA ALA A 48 2.74 -1.62 3.99
C ALA A 48 2.99 -0.32 4.79
N PHE A 49 2.49 -0.24 6.02
CA PHE A 49 2.77 0.90 6.90
C PHE A 49 4.26 1.08 7.13
N HIS A 50 4.99 0.01 7.46
CA HIS A 50 6.43 0.10 7.66
C HIS A 50 7.16 0.59 6.41
N ILE A 51 6.91 0.01 5.24
CA ILE A 51 7.65 0.38 4.03
C ILE A 51 7.34 1.81 3.56
N TYR A 52 6.09 2.28 3.68
CA TYR A 52 5.70 3.61 3.23
C TYR A 52 6.07 4.72 4.22
N ASN A 53 6.51 4.36 5.42
CA ASN A 53 7.02 5.28 6.43
C ASN A 53 8.53 5.14 6.67
N ALA A 54 9.18 4.13 6.11
CA ALA A 54 10.62 3.95 6.22
C ALA A 54 11.41 4.99 5.42
N ASP A 55 12.67 5.17 5.82
CA ASP A 55 13.68 5.91 5.06
C ASP A 55 14.03 5.13 3.79
N LEU A 56 14.02 5.81 2.65
CA LEU A 56 14.30 5.20 1.36
C LEU A 56 15.77 4.76 1.22
N GLU A 57 16.72 5.47 1.82
CA GLU A 57 18.15 5.08 1.84
C GLU A 57 18.37 3.84 2.71
N GLN A 58 17.60 3.70 3.79
CA GLN A 58 17.61 2.46 4.58
C GLN A 58 17.09 1.29 3.73
N LEU A 59 15.92 1.44 3.10
CA LEU A 59 15.36 0.39 2.24
C LEU A 59 16.30 0.05 1.08
N GLU A 60 17.02 1.03 0.52
CA GLU A 60 17.99 0.80 -0.54
C GLU A 60 19.14 -0.12 -0.09
N ARG A 61 19.67 0.10 1.11
CA ARG A 61 20.72 -0.75 1.69
C ARG A 61 20.24 -2.18 1.96
N GLU A 62 18.95 -2.35 2.22
CA GLU A 62 18.32 -3.64 2.54
C GLU A 62 17.79 -4.39 1.29
N ARG A 63 17.97 -3.84 0.07
CA ARG A 63 17.41 -4.39 -1.18
C ARG A 63 17.74 -5.86 -1.46
N SER A 64 18.92 -6.32 -1.06
CA SER A 64 19.37 -7.70 -1.27
C SER A 64 18.76 -8.71 -0.30
N GLY A 65 18.05 -8.24 0.74
CA GLY A 65 17.34 -9.08 1.70
C GLY A 65 16.07 -9.71 1.13
N PRO A 66 15.45 -10.64 1.88
CA PRO A 66 14.14 -11.19 1.55
C PRO A 66 13.12 -10.05 1.39
N ASP A 67 12.41 -10.01 0.25
CA ASP A 67 11.49 -8.95 -0.13
C ASP A 67 12.08 -7.52 -0.22
N GLY A 68 13.40 -7.34 -0.08
CA GLY A 68 14.05 -6.03 -0.02
C GLY A 68 13.82 -5.20 -1.28
N GLU A 69 14.04 -5.80 -2.46
CA GLU A 69 13.78 -5.14 -3.74
C GLU A 69 12.32 -4.71 -3.87
N LEU A 70 11.37 -5.55 -3.43
CA LEU A 70 9.94 -5.24 -3.50
C LEU A 70 9.56 -4.11 -2.54
N ALA A 71 10.08 -4.13 -1.31
CA ALA A 71 9.88 -3.08 -0.32
C ALA A 71 10.41 -1.73 -0.85
N PHE A 72 11.66 -1.72 -1.34
CA PHE A 72 12.28 -0.53 -1.90
C PHE A 72 11.48 0.01 -3.10
N LEU A 73 11.13 -0.83 -4.08
CA LEU A 73 10.41 -0.37 -5.27
C LEU A 73 9.02 0.20 -4.92
N ASN A 74 8.30 -0.42 -3.99
CA ASN A 74 7.00 0.11 -3.55
C ASN A 74 7.16 1.46 -2.86
N ALA A 75 8.09 1.59 -1.90
CA ALA A 75 8.35 2.86 -1.21
C ALA A 75 8.84 3.94 -2.18
N TYR A 76 9.72 3.57 -3.13
CA TYR A 76 10.23 4.45 -4.17
C TYR A 76 9.10 5.00 -5.05
N VAL A 77 8.23 4.13 -5.57
CA VAL A 77 7.07 4.54 -6.37
C VAL A 77 6.15 5.43 -5.56
N TYR A 78 5.88 5.08 -4.30
CA TYR A 78 5.04 5.88 -3.42
C TYR A 78 5.58 7.31 -3.27
N ARG A 79 6.88 7.46 -3.05
CA ARG A 79 7.56 8.77 -3.00
C ARG A 79 7.56 9.50 -4.34
N LEU A 80 7.75 8.78 -5.44
CA LEU A 80 7.70 9.35 -6.79
C LEU A 80 6.32 9.94 -7.11
N LEU A 81 5.25 9.33 -6.60
CA LEU A 81 3.89 9.85 -6.70
C LEU A 81 3.61 11.05 -5.77
N GLY A 82 4.60 11.52 -5.02
CA GLY A 82 4.47 12.63 -4.07
C GLY A 82 3.80 12.24 -2.74
N LEU A 83 3.60 10.94 -2.49
CA LEU A 83 2.94 10.42 -1.28
C LEU A 83 3.97 10.32 -0.15
N ARG A 84 3.67 10.94 1.00
CA ARG A 84 4.64 11.15 2.09
C ARG A 84 4.64 10.10 3.17
N SER A 85 3.50 9.48 3.45
CA SER A 85 3.36 8.50 4.51
C SER A 85 2.05 7.75 4.37
N LEU A 86 1.97 6.62 5.05
CA LEU A 86 0.69 5.98 5.38
C LEU A 86 0.41 6.31 6.84
N SER A 87 -0.77 6.86 7.13
CA SER A 87 -1.07 7.51 8.41
C SER A 87 -2.45 7.15 8.95
N VAL A 88 -2.69 7.51 10.20
CA VAL A 88 -4.01 7.34 10.84
C VAL A 88 -5.08 8.02 10.00
N GLY A 89 -6.13 7.27 9.68
CA GLY A 89 -7.20 7.70 8.78
C GLY A 89 -7.10 7.13 7.36
N ASP A 90 -5.93 6.66 6.94
CA ASP A 90 -5.78 5.94 5.68
C ASP A 90 -6.39 4.53 5.78
N VAL A 91 -6.78 3.97 4.63
CA VAL A 91 -7.47 2.67 4.56
C VAL A 91 -6.78 1.78 3.55
N LEU A 92 -6.63 0.50 3.88
CA LEU A 92 -6.09 -0.53 3.01
C LEU A 92 -7.17 -1.52 2.62
N ALA A 93 -7.21 -1.87 1.35
CA ALA A 93 -7.97 -3.03 0.86
C ALA A 93 -6.99 -4.14 0.50
N VAL A 94 -7.13 -5.30 1.14
CA VAL A 94 -6.30 -6.48 0.89
C VAL A 94 -7.19 -7.59 0.31
N THR A 95 -6.88 -8.01 -0.91
CA THR A 95 -7.64 -9.04 -1.64
C THR A 95 -6.73 -10.24 -1.89
N ALA A 96 -7.09 -11.40 -1.35
CA ALA A 96 -6.45 -12.67 -1.72
C ALA A 96 -7.06 -13.19 -3.04
N ASP A 97 -6.34 -14.06 -3.76
CA ASP A 97 -6.79 -14.75 -4.98
C ASP A 97 -8.20 -15.38 -4.88
N THR A 98 -8.60 -15.80 -3.68
CA THR A 98 -9.97 -16.24 -3.33
C THR A 98 -11.07 -15.19 -3.55
N GLY A 99 -10.70 -13.95 -3.89
CA GLY A 99 -11.59 -12.84 -4.26
C GLY A 99 -12.17 -12.07 -3.08
N ARG A 100 -11.92 -12.48 -1.83
CA ARG A 100 -12.46 -11.79 -0.65
C ARG A 100 -11.55 -10.64 -0.23
N THR A 101 -12.04 -9.41 -0.40
CA THR A 101 -11.38 -8.20 0.08
C THR A 101 -11.60 -7.97 1.58
N ARG A 102 -10.55 -7.53 2.25
CA ARG A 102 -10.53 -7.12 3.65
C ARG A 102 -10.15 -5.65 3.72
N TRP A 103 -11.00 -4.87 4.36
CA TRP A 103 -10.80 -3.43 4.52
C TRP A 103 -10.30 -3.15 5.93
N LEU A 104 -9.19 -2.41 6.00
CA LEU A 104 -8.45 -2.14 7.22
C LEU A 104 -8.19 -0.63 7.32
N ALA A 105 -8.77 0.02 8.31
CA ALA A 105 -8.44 1.41 8.64
C ALA A 105 -7.17 1.45 9.50
N CYS A 106 -6.23 2.32 9.15
CA CYS A 106 -5.08 2.63 9.98
C CYS A 106 -5.55 3.45 11.18
N GLU A 107 -5.35 2.92 12.38
CA GLU A 107 -5.69 3.54 13.65
C GLU A 107 -4.42 3.90 14.42
N THR A 108 -4.56 4.62 15.54
CA THR A 108 -3.41 4.95 16.41
C THR A 108 -2.71 3.70 16.95
N LEU A 109 -3.48 2.62 17.16
CA LEU A 109 -2.99 1.34 17.66
C LEU A 109 -3.36 0.23 16.66
N GLY A 110 -2.63 0.18 15.55
CA GLY A 110 -2.73 -0.88 14.55
C GLY A 110 -3.90 -0.70 13.59
N TRP A 111 -4.64 -1.79 13.33
CA TRP A 111 -5.59 -1.87 12.22
C TRP A 111 -6.99 -2.26 12.70
N ARG A 112 -7.97 -1.45 12.30
CA ARG A 112 -9.39 -1.79 12.53
C ARG A 112 -10.00 -2.38 11.27
N ARG A 113 -10.59 -3.56 11.40
CA ARG A 113 -11.43 -4.16 10.36
C ARG A 113 -12.68 -3.32 10.14
N MET A 114 -13.03 -3.10 8.89
CA MET A 114 -14.23 -2.38 8.50
C MET A 114 -14.90 -3.03 7.28
N THR A 115 -16.12 -2.61 7.01
CA THR A 115 -16.81 -2.92 5.75
C THR A 115 -16.24 -2.06 4.62
N PRO A 116 -16.48 -2.41 3.34
CA PRO A 116 -16.08 -1.57 2.22
C PRO A 116 -16.60 -0.13 2.40
N PRO A 117 -15.75 0.90 2.33
CA PRO A 117 -16.17 2.28 2.47
C PRO A 117 -17.04 2.68 1.26
N PRO A 118 -18.14 3.43 1.48
CA PRO A 118 -19.08 3.76 0.41
C PRO A 118 -18.53 4.79 -0.59
N ASN A 119 -17.53 5.58 -0.18
CA ASN A 119 -17.07 6.77 -0.91
C ASN A 119 -15.60 6.66 -1.33
N THR A 120 -15.29 5.66 -2.16
CA THR A 120 -13.96 5.54 -2.79
C THR A 120 -13.92 6.15 -4.18
N SER A 121 -12.81 6.79 -4.53
CA SER A 121 -12.58 7.37 -5.85
C SER A 121 -11.17 7.07 -6.36
N GLY A 122 -10.92 7.39 -7.63
CA GLY A 122 -9.62 7.17 -8.27
C GLY A 122 -9.41 5.72 -8.73
N ARG A 123 -8.28 5.49 -9.40
CA ARG A 123 -7.82 4.15 -9.79
C ARG A 123 -6.40 3.99 -9.25
N PRO A 124 -6.13 2.95 -8.45
CA PRO A 124 -4.79 2.79 -7.90
C PRO A 124 -3.79 2.53 -9.02
N LEU A 125 -2.63 3.18 -8.93
CA LEU A 125 -1.53 2.92 -9.84
C LEU A 125 -0.76 1.67 -9.36
N PRO A 126 -0.64 0.61 -10.17
CA PRO A 126 0.12 -0.57 -9.78
C PRO A 126 1.61 -0.25 -9.74
N ALA A 127 2.28 -0.48 -8.61
CA ALA A 127 3.69 -0.18 -8.44
C ALA A 127 4.57 -0.85 -9.51
N GLN A 128 4.26 -2.11 -9.84
CA GLN A 128 4.95 -2.88 -10.88
C GLN A 128 4.88 -2.19 -12.25
N GLN A 129 3.74 -1.59 -12.61
CA GLN A 129 3.58 -0.88 -13.87
C GLN A 129 4.38 0.43 -13.91
N VAL A 130 4.47 1.13 -12.79
CA VAL A 130 5.30 2.35 -12.68
C VAL A 130 6.77 1.98 -12.82
N CYS A 131 7.26 0.98 -12.08
CA CYS A 131 8.64 0.51 -12.18
C CYS A 131 9.01 0.05 -13.61
N ALA A 132 8.12 -0.69 -14.27
CA ALA A 132 8.35 -1.14 -15.65
C ALA A 132 8.54 0.04 -16.61
N ARG A 133 7.71 1.09 -16.50
CA ARG A 133 7.83 2.30 -17.34
C ARG A 133 9.14 3.06 -17.10
N LEU A 134 9.57 3.17 -15.84
CA LEU A 134 10.83 3.84 -15.51
C LEU A 134 12.04 3.11 -16.07
N ARG A 135 12.01 1.77 -16.12
CA ARG A 135 13.09 0.97 -16.73
C ARG A 135 13.18 1.17 -18.25
N VAL A 136 12.05 1.34 -18.94
CA VAL A 136 12.02 1.59 -20.40
C VAL A 136 12.45 3.01 -20.77
N GLY A 137 12.22 3.99 -19.90
CA GLY A 137 12.68 5.38 -20.11
C GLY A 137 14.17 5.62 -19.87
N GLY A 138 14.89 4.64 -19.29
CA GLY A 138 16.31 4.75 -18.94
C GLY A 138 17.30 4.36 -20.04
N THR A 139 16.83 3.77 -21.15
CA THR A 139 17.68 3.36 -22.30
C THR A 139 17.79 4.43 -23.39
N GLY A 140 17.38 5.67 -23.10
CA GLY A 140 17.52 6.82 -23.99
C GLY A 140 18.54 7.83 -23.46
N ARG A 141 19.82 7.49 -23.50
CA ARG A 141 20.94 8.46 -23.53
C ARG A 141 21.94 8.02 -24.57
#